data_AF-A0AAW9F1X5-F1
#
_entry.id   AF-A0AAW9F1X5-F1
#
_cell.length_a   1.000
_cell.length_b   1.000
_cell.length_c   1.000
_cell.angle_alpha   90.00
_cell.angle_beta   90.00
_cell.angle_gamma   90.00
#
_symmetry.space_group_name_H-M   'P 1'
#
loop_
_entity.id
_entity.type
_entity.pdbx_description
1 polymer ?
#
loop_
_entity_poly.entity_id
_entity_poly.type
_entity_poly.pdbx_seq_one_letter_code
_entity_poly.pdbx_strand_id
1 'polypeptide(L)'
;MNDYIAKLSFNFIGKILGSDTIVVQGDNLVTSKKDTILENDSAPDFRSFATFERKFLGGILTYKIGCKTKKQKFIRCTDSDSFVESLNNLIAKHITTTIEQKVTEFYSLAFDEYPRDSWVNNLAQICTSLSHDYQAQCEQWERYLNPELIEKVKNLISYHPLNIDYIREQHEEYQLIKRKEFFDVVESNPLTNEQRLGVLRSNDRNMVLAAAGTGKTSVMVAKTLDLIDRGLAKPSEILVLAYNNAAANELRERLEDKAKKSNIELESTPEIATFHALGRMILRNSNVDTNISIFTEDDVKLKLWVTSWLEEYLSSDIDRIYDFINLFPEPVNPFDFKSKSEYEAYIRDNEFRTLNSDLVKGYQELLIANFLYENGVEYKYESPYVTKRRIDIGFDYRPDFKIIEPELYIEHFGVDRNGRTRPDTCTGSLA
;
A
#
# COMPACT_ATOMS: atom_id res chain seq x y z
N MET A 1 7.53 -48.82 39.43
CA MET A 1 6.96 -49.58 38.30
C MET A 1 6.87 -48.57 37.17
N ASN A 2 7.75 -48.65 36.17
CA ASN A 2 7.78 -47.63 35.12
C ASN A 2 6.58 -47.85 34.20
N ASP A 3 5.59 -46.96 34.26
CA ASP A 3 4.43 -46.97 33.37
C ASP A 3 4.90 -46.53 31.98
N TYR A 4 5.12 -47.50 31.10
CA TYR A 4 5.34 -47.30 29.68
C TYR A 4 4.20 -47.94 28.89
N ILE A 5 3.77 -47.27 27.83
CA ILE A 5 2.68 -47.70 26.96
C ILE A 5 3.13 -48.87 26.08
N ALA A 6 4.36 -48.79 25.57
CA ALA A 6 4.97 -49.85 24.77
C ALA A 6 6.49 -49.88 24.97
N LYS A 7 7.10 -51.05 24.78
CA LYS A 7 8.54 -51.26 24.93
C LYS A 7 9.12 -52.15 23.85
N LEU A 8 10.25 -51.72 23.28
CA LEU A 8 11.11 -52.49 22.41
C LEU A 8 12.49 -52.66 23.03
N SER A 9 13.13 -53.80 22.75
CA SER A 9 14.48 -54.09 23.20
C SER A 9 15.43 -54.20 22.02
N PHE A 10 16.67 -53.74 22.19
CA PHE A 10 17.72 -53.97 21.21
C PHE A 10 18.22 -55.42 21.27
N ASN A 11 18.68 -55.95 20.13
CA ASN A 11 19.34 -57.26 20.07
C ASN A 11 20.76 -57.19 20.67
N PHE A 12 21.47 -58.32 20.71
CA PHE A 12 22.80 -58.39 21.31
C PHE A 12 23.79 -57.36 20.74
N ILE A 13 23.75 -57.15 19.42
CA ILE A 13 24.61 -56.17 18.73
C ILE A 13 24.22 -54.75 19.16
N GLY A 14 22.92 -54.42 19.19
CA GLY A 14 22.44 -53.09 19.60
C GLY A 14 22.79 -52.73 21.05
N LYS A 15 22.72 -53.70 21.98
CA LYS A 15 23.11 -53.49 23.38
C LYS A 15 24.60 -53.19 23.56
N ILE A 16 25.45 -53.84 22.78
CA ILE A 16 26.90 -53.56 22.75
C ILE A 16 27.15 -52.16 22.18
N LEU A 17 26.47 -51.81 21.09
CA LEU A 17 26.73 -50.58 20.33
C LEU A 17 26.19 -49.31 20.99
N GLY A 18 25.21 -49.38 21.90
CA GLY A 18 24.76 -48.14 22.53
C GLY A 18 23.51 -48.21 23.40
N SER A 19 22.46 -48.90 22.98
CA SER A 19 21.12 -48.73 23.55
C SER A 19 20.53 -50.06 24.02
N ASP A 20 19.80 -50.04 25.14
CA ASP A 20 19.19 -51.25 25.70
C ASP A 20 17.71 -51.38 25.34
N THR A 21 16.98 -50.27 25.44
CA THR A 21 15.52 -50.24 25.25
C THR A 21 15.04 -48.95 24.60
N ILE A 22 13.91 -49.06 23.92
CA ILE A 22 13.09 -47.93 23.45
C ILE A 22 11.72 -48.10 24.08
N VAL A 23 11.19 -47.06 24.71
CA VAL A 23 9.85 -47.08 25.32
C VAL A 23 9.04 -45.89 24.88
N VAL A 24 7.74 -46.11 24.72
CA VAL A 24 6.75 -45.03 24.63
C VAL A 24 6.30 -44.73 26.06
N GLN A 25 6.64 -43.55 26.57
CA GLN A 25 6.38 -43.15 27.95
C GLN A 25 5.70 -41.78 27.98
N GLY A 26 4.42 -41.75 28.38
CA GLY A 26 3.58 -40.56 28.22
C GLY A 26 3.54 -40.13 26.75
N ASP A 27 3.82 -38.85 26.51
CA ASP A 27 3.91 -38.26 25.16
C ASP A 27 5.34 -38.27 24.60
N ASN A 28 6.21 -39.19 25.04
CA ASN A 28 7.59 -39.24 24.56
C ASN A 28 8.02 -40.64 24.10
N LEU A 29 8.92 -40.66 23.13
CA LEU A 29 9.70 -41.82 22.74
C LEU A 29 11.08 -41.74 23.41
N VAL A 30 11.30 -42.59 24.41
CA VAL A 30 12.52 -42.57 25.24
C VAL A 30 13.42 -43.74 24.86
N THR A 31 14.67 -43.44 24.51
CA THR A 31 15.72 -44.45 24.31
C THR A 31 16.66 -44.44 25.50
N SER A 32 16.95 -45.61 26.09
CA SER A 32 17.76 -45.69 27.31
C SER A 32 18.81 -46.81 27.28
N LYS A 33 19.85 -46.66 28.12
CA LYS A 33 20.89 -47.66 28.40
C LYS A 33 21.15 -47.71 29.90
N LYS A 34 21.07 -48.91 30.52
CA LYS A 34 21.29 -49.11 31.98
C LYS A 34 20.64 -48.00 32.83
N ASP A 35 19.35 -47.76 32.60
CA ASP A 35 18.52 -46.73 33.26
C ASP A 35 18.94 -45.27 33.03
N THR A 36 19.91 -45.01 32.16
CA THR A 36 20.26 -43.66 31.70
C THR A 36 19.50 -43.34 30.41
N ILE A 37 18.77 -42.23 30.38
CA ILE A 37 18.10 -41.74 29.18
C ILE A 37 19.15 -41.21 28.20
N LEU A 38 19.16 -41.75 26.98
CA LEU A 38 20.04 -41.33 25.89
C LEU A 38 19.35 -40.33 24.98
N GLU A 39 18.09 -40.61 24.63
CA GLU A 39 17.26 -39.74 23.80
C GLU A 39 15.85 -39.69 24.37
N ASN A 40 15.23 -38.51 24.30
CA ASN A 40 13.86 -38.28 24.72
C ASN A 40 13.17 -37.41 23.65
N ASP A 41 12.42 -38.06 22.78
CA ASP A 41 11.81 -37.47 21.60
C ASP A 41 10.32 -37.21 21.85
N SER A 42 9.92 -35.93 21.82
CA SER A 42 8.56 -35.48 22.11
C SER A 42 7.60 -35.83 20.97
N ALA A 43 6.45 -36.44 21.27
CA ALA A 43 5.43 -36.82 20.30
C ALA A 43 4.90 -35.66 19.42
N PRO A 44 4.68 -34.44 19.95
CA PRO A 44 4.38 -33.25 19.15
C PRO A 44 5.39 -32.90 18.05
N ASP A 45 6.66 -33.31 18.18
CA ASP A 45 7.70 -32.99 17.20
C ASP A 45 7.73 -33.98 16.02
N PHE A 46 6.94 -35.05 16.08
CA PHE A 46 6.85 -36.01 14.99
C PHE A 46 6.16 -35.38 13.78
N ARG A 47 6.78 -35.56 12.61
CA ARG A 47 6.28 -35.01 11.33
C ARG A 47 5.77 -36.09 10.38
N SER A 48 5.91 -37.37 10.76
CA SER A 48 5.48 -38.50 9.94
C SER A 48 5.27 -39.72 10.82
N PHE A 49 4.39 -40.64 10.40
CA PHE A 49 4.27 -41.95 11.03
C PHE A 49 5.59 -42.73 11.00
N ALA A 50 5.83 -43.50 12.06
CA ALA A 50 7.01 -44.35 12.20
C ALA A 50 6.84 -45.65 11.40
N THR A 51 7.93 -46.11 10.79
CA THR A 51 7.99 -47.37 10.04
C THR A 51 9.03 -48.31 10.63
N PHE A 52 8.80 -49.62 10.48
CA PHE A 52 9.70 -50.64 10.97
C PHE A 52 10.06 -51.65 9.88
N GLU A 53 11.34 -51.70 9.52
CA GLU A 53 11.88 -52.63 8.53
C GLU A 53 12.55 -53.81 9.22
N ARG A 54 12.13 -55.05 8.90
CA ARG A 54 12.80 -56.26 9.40
C ARG A 54 13.99 -56.59 8.50
N LYS A 55 15.21 -56.60 9.06
CA LYS A 55 16.44 -56.98 8.33
C LYS A 55 17.16 -58.14 9.02
N PHE A 56 18.13 -58.72 8.31
CA PHE A 56 18.92 -59.86 8.78
C PHE A 56 19.64 -59.59 10.12
N LEU A 57 20.18 -58.39 10.31
CA LEU A 57 20.88 -57.99 11.55
C LEU A 57 19.95 -57.44 12.65
N GLY A 58 18.63 -57.60 12.49
CA GLY A 58 17.60 -57.02 13.36
C GLY A 58 16.75 -55.97 12.64
N GLY A 59 15.76 -55.45 13.36
CA GLY A 59 14.85 -54.45 12.86
C GLY A 59 15.43 -53.03 12.86
N ILE A 60 14.87 -52.19 12.00
CA ILE A 60 15.17 -50.75 11.92
C ILE A 60 13.88 -49.98 12.09
N LEU A 61 13.78 -49.22 13.18
CA LEU A 61 12.70 -48.24 13.39
C LEU A 61 13.13 -46.90 12.79
N THR A 62 12.35 -46.39 11.84
CA THR A 62 12.58 -45.09 11.19
C THR A 62 11.43 -44.15 11.51
N TYR A 63 11.74 -42.93 11.90
CA TYR A 63 10.76 -41.88 12.16
C TYR A 63 11.38 -40.51 11.92
N LYS A 64 10.55 -39.49 11.72
CA LYS A 64 10.97 -38.11 11.46
C LYS A 64 10.56 -37.22 12.62
N ILE A 65 11.53 -36.56 13.23
CA ILE A 65 11.33 -35.59 14.31
C ILE A 65 11.91 -34.24 13.92
N GLY A 66 11.08 -33.20 13.94
CA GLY A 66 11.41 -31.91 13.33
C GLY A 66 11.89 -32.07 11.89
N CYS A 67 13.10 -31.60 11.60
CA CYS A 67 13.73 -31.71 10.27
C CYS A 67 14.61 -32.97 10.10
N LYS A 68 14.74 -33.82 11.13
CA LYS A 68 15.69 -34.94 11.13
C LYS A 68 14.96 -36.28 10.98
N THR A 69 15.49 -37.13 10.10
CA THR A 69 15.10 -38.54 10.03
C THR A 69 16.00 -39.35 10.96
N LYS A 70 15.42 -39.97 11.99
CA LYS A 70 16.13 -40.88 12.89
C LYS A 70 15.92 -42.33 12.48
N LYS A 71 16.97 -43.14 12.67
CA LYS A 71 16.96 -44.57 12.39
C LYS A 71 17.59 -45.34 13.55
N GLN A 72 16.75 -46.00 14.34
CA GLN A 72 17.19 -46.88 15.42
C GLN A 72 17.36 -48.29 14.87
N LYS A 73 18.61 -48.78 14.81
CA LYS A 73 18.98 -50.07 14.19
C LYS A 73 19.19 -51.16 15.25
N PHE A 74 19.25 -52.42 14.81
CA PHE A 74 19.54 -53.58 15.67
C PHE A 74 18.45 -53.83 16.73
N ILE A 75 17.21 -53.50 16.41
CA ILE A 75 16.07 -53.72 17.29
C ILE A 75 15.63 -55.19 17.20
N ARG A 76 15.23 -55.79 18.31
CA ARG A 76 14.64 -57.14 18.31
C ARG A 76 13.26 -57.09 17.64
N CYS A 77 13.01 -57.97 16.67
CA CYS A 77 11.75 -57.97 15.91
C CYS A 77 10.56 -58.53 16.71
N THR A 78 10.77 -59.12 17.88
CA THR A 78 9.67 -59.55 18.76
C THR A 78 8.95 -58.31 19.30
N ASP A 79 7.62 -58.31 19.26
CA ASP A 79 6.76 -57.22 19.72
C ASP A 79 6.87 -55.92 18.92
N SER A 80 7.61 -55.92 17.79
CA SER A 80 7.80 -54.74 16.94
C SER A 80 6.50 -54.18 16.40
N ASP A 81 5.58 -55.06 16.00
CA ASP A 81 4.33 -54.63 15.35
C ASP A 81 3.42 -53.93 16.36
N SER A 82 3.27 -54.51 17.57
CA SER A 82 2.50 -53.91 18.66
C SER A 82 3.13 -52.60 19.16
N PHE A 83 4.46 -52.51 19.19
CA PHE A 83 5.14 -51.27 19.54
C PHE A 83 4.90 -50.17 18.51
N VAL A 84 5.06 -50.48 17.21
CA VAL A 84 4.86 -49.52 16.12
C VAL A 84 3.40 -49.05 16.10
N GLU A 85 2.45 -49.95 16.34
CA GLU A 85 1.04 -49.60 16.50
C GLU A 85 0.85 -48.57 17.61
N SER A 86 1.41 -48.83 18.80
CA SER A 86 1.29 -47.95 19.96
C SER A 86 1.95 -46.58 19.73
N LEU A 87 3.13 -46.56 19.10
CA LEU A 87 3.83 -45.34 18.74
C LEU A 87 3.06 -44.53 17.69
N ASN A 88 2.54 -45.19 16.65
CA ASN A 88 1.77 -44.51 15.60
C ASN A 88 0.43 -43.99 16.11
N ASN A 89 -0.23 -44.67 17.05
CA ASN A 89 -1.42 -44.14 17.72
C ASN A 89 -1.11 -42.85 18.51
N LEU A 90 0.05 -42.79 19.18
CA LEU A 90 0.50 -41.57 19.84
C LEU A 90 0.79 -40.45 18.84
N ILE A 91 1.52 -40.75 17.75
CA ILE A 91 1.82 -39.80 16.67
C ILE A 91 0.53 -39.29 16.01
N ALA A 92 -0.44 -40.18 15.77
CA ALA A 92 -1.73 -39.87 15.14
C ALA A 92 -2.48 -38.77 15.90
N LYS A 93 -2.44 -38.77 17.24
CA LYS A 93 -3.09 -37.75 18.06
C LYS A 93 -2.57 -36.35 17.75
N HIS A 94 -1.26 -36.19 17.60
CA HIS A 94 -0.63 -34.88 17.35
C HIS A 94 -0.72 -34.46 15.87
N ILE A 95 -0.55 -35.42 14.95
CA ILE A 95 -0.75 -35.18 13.52
C ILE A 95 -2.19 -34.74 13.25
N THR A 96 -3.18 -35.41 13.86
CA THR A 96 -4.60 -35.03 13.78
C THR A 96 -4.81 -33.57 14.12
N THR A 97 -4.35 -33.11 15.29
CA THR A 97 -4.52 -31.70 15.71
C THR A 97 -3.88 -30.73 14.72
N THR A 98 -2.70 -31.06 14.19
CA THR A 98 -2.01 -30.22 13.21
C THR A 98 -2.77 -30.14 11.89
N ILE A 99 -3.30 -31.26 11.40
CA ILE A 99 -4.10 -31.31 10.17
C ILE A 99 -5.41 -30.55 10.36
N GLU A 100 -6.11 -30.76 11.48
CA GLU A 100 -7.35 -30.07 11.81
C GLU A 100 -7.15 -28.55 11.81
N GLN A 101 -6.07 -28.05 12.42
CA GLN A 101 -5.74 -26.63 12.39
C GLN A 101 -5.57 -26.09 10.96
N LYS A 102 -4.79 -26.78 10.12
CA LYS A 102 -4.58 -26.39 8.72
C LYS A 102 -5.88 -26.43 7.90
N VAL A 103 -6.71 -27.46 8.11
CA VAL A 103 -8.01 -27.62 7.45
C VAL A 103 -8.94 -26.48 7.87
N THR A 104 -9.07 -26.20 9.17
CA THR A 104 -9.88 -25.10 9.68
C THR A 104 -9.40 -23.75 9.16
N GLU A 105 -8.09 -23.49 9.16
CA GLU A 105 -7.50 -22.27 8.62
C GLU A 105 -7.83 -22.11 7.13
N PHE A 106 -7.66 -23.16 6.33
CA PHE A 106 -7.98 -23.12 4.91
C PHE A 106 -9.46 -22.79 4.66
N TYR A 107 -10.38 -23.54 5.29
CA TYR A 107 -11.82 -23.31 5.07
C TYR A 107 -12.28 -21.94 5.57
N SER A 108 -11.73 -21.47 6.68
CA SER A 108 -12.00 -20.14 7.21
C SER A 108 -11.57 -19.05 6.21
N LEU A 109 -10.33 -19.10 5.72
CA LEU A 109 -9.78 -18.11 4.79
C LEU A 109 -10.36 -18.22 3.37
N ALA A 110 -10.81 -19.40 2.95
CA ALA A 110 -11.29 -19.67 1.60
C ALA A 110 -12.81 -19.46 1.44
N PHE A 111 -13.61 -19.79 2.45
CA PHE A 111 -15.08 -19.84 2.32
C PHE A 111 -15.81 -19.01 3.36
N ASP A 112 -15.32 -18.92 4.61
CA ASP A 112 -15.94 -18.05 5.62
C ASP A 112 -15.56 -16.59 5.41
N GLU A 113 -14.33 -16.32 4.98
CA GLU A 113 -13.81 -15.02 4.58
C GLU A 113 -13.54 -14.95 3.08
N TYR A 114 -13.44 -13.72 2.55
CA TYR A 114 -13.10 -13.53 1.15
C TYR A 114 -11.60 -13.84 0.92
N PRO A 115 -11.23 -14.73 -0.02
CA PRO A 115 -9.83 -15.08 -0.28
C PRO A 115 -9.01 -13.90 -0.80
N ARG A 116 -8.26 -13.24 0.09
CA ARG A 116 -7.46 -12.04 -0.23
C ARG A 116 -6.16 -12.38 -0.97
N ASP A 117 -5.67 -11.44 -1.77
CA ASP A 117 -4.40 -11.59 -2.50
C ASP A 117 -3.22 -11.86 -1.56
N SER A 118 -3.19 -11.19 -0.40
CA SER A 118 -2.21 -11.38 0.66
C SER A 118 -2.18 -12.79 1.24
N TRP A 119 -3.27 -13.56 1.11
CA TRP A 119 -3.41 -14.91 1.68
C TRP A 119 -3.15 -16.03 0.69
N VAL A 120 -3.08 -15.73 -0.61
CA VAL A 120 -2.94 -16.74 -1.69
C VAL A 120 -1.74 -17.65 -1.44
N ASN A 121 -0.61 -17.09 -1.05
CA ASN A 121 0.59 -17.87 -0.74
C ASN A 121 0.38 -18.82 0.43
N ASN A 122 -0.31 -18.39 1.49
CA ASN A 122 -0.60 -19.24 2.65
C ASN A 122 -1.54 -20.39 2.27
N LEU A 123 -2.65 -20.08 1.60
CA LEU A 123 -3.60 -21.08 1.10
C LEU A 123 -2.90 -22.12 0.19
N ALA A 124 -2.05 -21.66 -0.74
CA ALA A 124 -1.31 -22.53 -1.63
C ALA A 124 -0.31 -23.42 -0.88
N GLN A 125 0.35 -22.90 0.16
CA GLN A 125 1.26 -23.67 1.03
C GLN A 125 0.50 -24.72 1.84
N ILE A 126 -0.68 -24.40 2.37
CA ILE A 126 -1.54 -25.37 3.07
C ILE A 126 -1.90 -26.52 2.14
N CYS A 127 -2.44 -26.23 0.95
CA CYS A 127 -2.79 -27.25 -0.05
C CYS A 127 -1.58 -28.10 -0.47
N THR A 128 -0.45 -27.45 -0.77
CA THR A 128 0.76 -28.14 -1.23
C THR A 128 1.34 -29.04 -0.15
N SER A 129 1.42 -28.55 1.09
CA SER A 129 1.96 -29.33 2.22
C SER A 129 1.08 -30.53 2.55
N LEU A 130 -0.25 -30.35 2.63
CA LEU A 130 -1.17 -31.44 2.91
C LEU A 130 -1.20 -32.46 1.77
N SER A 131 -1.15 -32.02 0.51
CA SER A 131 -1.08 -32.91 -0.65
C SER A 131 0.19 -33.78 -0.62
N HIS A 132 1.35 -33.15 -0.39
CA HIS A 132 2.61 -33.87 -0.27
C HIS A 132 2.62 -34.85 0.91
N ASP A 133 2.19 -34.42 2.10
CA ASP A 133 2.21 -35.25 3.30
C ASP A 133 1.24 -36.43 3.19
N TYR A 134 0.06 -36.22 2.60
CA TYR A 134 -0.92 -37.27 2.32
C TYR A 134 -0.39 -38.27 1.28
N GLN A 135 0.20 -37.81 0.18
CA GLN A 135 0.77 -38.70 -0.84
C GLN A 135 1.94 -39.54 -0.30
N ALA A 136 2.74 -38.97 0.61
CA ALA A 136 3.87 -39.67 1.20
C ALA A 136 3.46 -40.78 2.17
N GLN A 137 2.28 -40.69 2.80
CA GLN A 137 1.86 -41.58 3.89
C GLN A 137 0.38 -42.00 3.83
N CYS A 138 -0.20 -42.13 2.63
CA CYS A 138 -1.63 -42.36 2.46
C CYS A 138 -2.15 -43.58 3.24
N GLU A 139 -1.42 -44.70 3.19
CA GLU A 139 -1.78 -45.93 3.91
C GLU A 139 -1.81 -45.74 5.43
N GLN A 140 -0.87 -44.97 5.99
CA GLN A 140 -0.83 -44.71 7.43
C GLN A 140 -1.92 -43.72 7.83
N TRP A 141 -2.20 -42.71 7.00
CA TRP A 141 -3.31 -41.79 7.25
C TRP A 141 -4.63 -42.55 7.29
N GLU A 142 -4.91 -43.40 6.30
CA GLU A 142 -6.13 -44.22 6.24
C GLU A 142 -6.25 -45.24 7.38
N ARG A 143 -5.14 -45.65 7.99
CA ARG A 143 -5.14 -46.57 9.14
C ARG A 143 -5.35 -45.89 10.48
N TYR A 144 -4.69 -44.74 10.71
CA TYR A 144 -4.57 -44.15 12.05
C TYR A 144 -5.38 -42.87 12.25
N LEU A 145 -5.81 -42.19 11.18
CA LEU A 145 -6.56 -40.94 11.28
C LEU A 145 -8.07 -41.18 11.12
N ASN A 146 -8.88 -40.24 11.61
CA ASN A 146 -10.33 -40.28 11.46
C ASN A 146 -10.71 -40.20 9.96
N PRO A 147 -11.55 -41.12 9.44
CA PRO A 147 -12.03 -41.08 8.06
C PRO A 147 -12.66 -39.75 7.64
N GLU A 148 -13.39 -39.06 8.53
CA GLU A 148 -14.01 -37.77 8.23
C GLU A 148 -12.96 -36.68 7.99
N LEU A 149 -11.86 -36.70 8.77
CA LEU A 149 -10.76 -35.77 8.58
C LEU A 149 -10.05 -36.04 7.25
N ILE A 150 -9.87 -37.30 6.89
CA ILE A 150 -9.25 -37.69 5.62
C ILE A 150 -10.10 -37.22 4.44
N GLU A 151 -11.42 -37.33 4.53
CA GLU A 151 -12.33 -36.81 3.49
C GLU A 151 -12.20 -35.29 3.33
N LYS A 152 -12.16 -34.55 4.45
CA LYS A 152 -11.91 -33.10 4.43
C LYS A 152 -10.56 -32.76 3.79
N VAL A 153 -9.51 -33.51 4.11
CA VAL A 153 -8.20 -33.34 3.47
C VAL A 153 -8.27 -33.66 1.97
N LYS A 154 -8.91 -34.76 1.56
CA LYS A 154 -9.09 -35.14 0.15
C LYS A 154 -9.81 -34.05 -0.64
N ASN A 155 -10.85 -33.44 -0.06
CA ASN A 155 -11.54 -32.30 -0.64
C ASN A 155 -10.62 -31.07 -0.73
N LEU A 156 -9.86 -30.76 0.32
CA LEU A 156 -8.92 -29.63 0.33
C LEU A 156 -7.80 -29.81 -0.72
N ILE A 157 -7.18 -30.97 -0.80
CA ILE A 157 -6.08 -31.23 -1.75
C ILE A 157 -6.57 -31.29 -3.20
N SER A 158 -7.88 -31.46 -3.44
CA SER A 158 -8.46 -31.37 -4.79
C SER A 158 -8.32 -29.97 -5.40
N TYR A 159 -8.15 -28.95 -4.56
CA TYR A 159 -7.83 -27.58 -4.99
C TYR A 159 -6.34 -27.39 -5.33
N HIS A 160 -5.48 -28.43 -5.26
CA HIS A 160 -4.07 -28.31 -5.63
C HIS A 160 -3.83 -28.69 -7.11
N PRO A 161 -3.14 -27.86 -7.93
CA PRO A 161 -2.60 -26.54 -7.60
C PRO A 161 -3.69 -25.47 -7.46
N LEU A 162 -3.49 -24.55 -6.51
CA LEU A 162 -4.49 -23.54 -6.12
C LEU A 162 -4.86 -22.62 -7.29
N ASN A 163 -6.12 -22.67 -7.70
CA ASN A 163 -6.73 -21.63 -8.54
C ASN A 163 -7.56 -20.70 -7.64
N ILE A 164 -7.02 -19.51 -7.35
CA ILE A 164 -7.67 -18.58 -6.43
C ILE A 164 -8.99 -18.01 -6.98
N ASP A 165 -9.10 -17.81 -8.29
CA ASP A 165 -10.30 -17.26 -8.90
C ASP A 165 -11.46 -18.25 -8.78
N TYR A 166 -11.18 -19.54 -8.97
CA TYR A 166 -12.16 -20.59 -8.72
C TYR A 166 -12.64 -20.61 -7.25
N ILE A 167 -11.73 -20.47 -6.29
CA ILE A 167 -12.11 -20.43 -4.86
C ILE A 167 -12.96 -19.20 -4.56
N ARG A 168 -12.63 -18.03 -5.14
CA ARG A 168 -13.42 -16.81 -4.99
C ARG A 168 -14.83 -16.95 -5.57
N GLU A 169 -14.97 -17.58 -6.73
CA GLU A 169 -16.28 -17.89 -7.31
C GLU A 169 -17.10 -18.80 -6.38
N GLN A 170 -16.50 -19.86 -5.84
CA GLN A 170 -17.18 -20.75 -4.90
C GLN A 170 -17.56 -20.04 -3.58
N HIS A 171 -16.69 -19.16 -3.07
CA HIS A 171 -17.01 -18.30 -1.94
C HIS A 171 -18.22 -17.40 -2.22
N GLU A 172 -18.22 -16.74 -3.38
CA GLU A 172 -19.30 -15.85 -3.80
C GLU A 172 -20.63 -16.60 -3.89
N GLU A 173 -20.66 -17.75 -4.57
CA GLU A 173 -21.86 -18.60 -4.68
C GLU A 173 -22.39 -19.04 -3.30
N TYR A 174 -21.49 -19.53 -2.44
CA TYR A 174 -21.84 -19.97 -1.09
C TYR A 174 -22.44 -18.83 -0.24
N GLN A 175 -21.78 -17.67 -0.22
CA GLN A 175 -22.21 -16.54 0.62
C GLN A 175 -23.48 -15.85 0.07
N LEU A 176 -23.67 -15.80 -1.24
CA LEU A 176 -24.91 -15.28 -1.85
C LEU A 176 -26.15 -16.09 -1.43
N ILE A 177 -26.00 -17.42 -1.31
CA ILE A 177 -27.07 -18.30 -0.83
C ILE A 177 -27.23 -18.16 0.69
N LYS A 178 -26.13 -18.29 1.44
CA LYS A 178 -26.12 -18.27 2.91
C LYS A 178 -26.69 -16.97 3.48
N ARG A 179 -26.38 -15.83 2.85
CA ARG A 179 -26.74 -14.49 3.33
C ARG A 179 -27.85 -13.84 2.51
N LYS A 180 -28.66 -14.64 1.81
CA LYS A 180 -29.76 -14.15 0.99
C LYS A 180 -30.70 -13.23 1.77
N GLU A 181 -31.12 -13.65 2.97
CA GLU A 181 -32.04 -12.88 3.81
C GLU A 181 -31.46 -11.50 4.17
N PHE A 182 -30.20 -11.46 4.62
CA PHE A 182 -29.50 -10.21 4.90
C PHE A 182 -29.53 -9.27 3.69
N PHE A 183 -29.17 -9.75 2.49
CA PHE A 183 -29.15 -8.93 1.29
C PHE A 183 -30.53 -8.49 0.80
N ASP A 184 -31.58 -9.22 1.15
CA ASP A 184 -32.96 -8.89 0.80
C ASP A 184 -33.52 -7.79 1.71
N VAL A 185 -32.99 -7.59 2.93
CA VAL A 185 -33.57 -6.71 3.95
C VAL A 185 -32.66 -5.58 4.46
N VAL A 186 -31.34 -5.65 4.26
CA VAL A 186 -30.36 -4.67 4.81
C VAL A 186 -30.61 -3.25 4.32
N GLU A 187 -31.17 -3.11 3.12
CA GLU A 187 -31.49 -1.84 2.51
C GLU A 187 -32.99 -1.71 2.24
N SER A 188 -33.44 -0.51 1.86
CA SER A 188 -34.88 -0.29 1.63
C SER A 188 -35.45 -1.14 0.49
N ASN A 189 -34.60 -1.57 -0.44
CA ASN A 189 -34.92 -2.55 -1.48
C ASN A 189 -33.86 -3.65 -1.44
N PRO A 190 -34.19 -4.88 -1.87
CA PRO A 190 -33.22 -5.96 -2.03
C PRO A 190 -32.05 -5.52 -2.93
N LEU A 191 -30.82 -5.84 -2.51
CA LEU A 191 -29.63 -5.53 -3.30
C LEU A 191 -29.62 -6.36 -4.60
N THR A 192 -29.18 -5.75 -5.71
CA THR A 192 -28.93 -6.49 -6.96
C THR A 192 -27.75 -7.44 -6.80
N ASN A 193 -27.60 -8.41 -7.70
CA ASN A 193 -26.52 -9.38 -7.62
C ASN A 193 -25.14 -8.70 -7.61
N GLU A 194 -24.94 -7.68 -8.44
CA GLU A 194 -23.69 -6.92 -8.54
C GLU A 194 -23.40 -6.14 -7.24
N GLN A 195 -24.44 -5.60 -6.60
CA GLN A 195 -24.31 -4.93 -5.31
C GLN A 195 -23.94 -5.91 -4.20
N ARG A 196 -24.56 -7.11 -4.18
CA ARG A 196 -24.20 -8.18 -3.24
C ARG A 196 -22.75 -8.60 -3.42
N LEU A 197 -22.30 -8.80 -4.65
CA LEU A 197 -20.89 -9.09 -4.95
C LEU A 197 -19.97 -7.95 -4.50
N GLY A 198 -20.36 -6.69 -4.66
CA GLY A 198 -19.60 -5.53 -4.14
C GLY A 198 -19.48 -5.49 -2.60
N VAL A 199 -20.50 -6.00 -1.91
CA VAL A 199 -20.49 -6.19 -0.45
C VAL A 199 -19.55 -7.35 -0.07
N LEU A 200 -19.73 -8.52 -0.69
CA LEU A 200 -18.99 -9.75 -0.36
C LEU A 200 -17.49 -9.65 -0.66
N ARG A 201 -17.12 -9.09 -1.82
CA ARG A 201 -15.74 -9.01 -2.29
C ARG A 201 -14.92 -8.11 -1.36
N SER A 202 -14.10 -8.73 -0.53
CA SER A 202 -13.31 -8.06 0.50
C SER A 202 -11.83 -8.43 0.39
N ASN A 203 -11.28 -8.28 -0.82
CA ASN A 203 -9.85 -8.37 -1.06
C ASN A 203 -9.08 -7.28 -0.29
N ASP A 204 -7.75 -7.32 -0.27
CA ASP A 204 -6.92 -6.32 0.42
C ASP A 204 -7.22 -4.89 -0.05
N ARG A 205 -7.57 -4.74 -1.34
CA ARG A 205 -8.02 -3.49 -1.95
C ARG A 205 -9.15 -3.80 -2.91
N ASN A 206 -10.26 -3.08 -2.80
CA ASN A 206 -11.42 -3.26 -3.68
C ASN A 206 -11.85 -1.91 -4.26
N MET A 207 -12.02 -1.85 -5.58
CA MET A 207 -12.59 -0.70 -6.27
C MET A 207 -13.95 -1.08 -6.84
N VAL A 208 -15.00 -0.40 -6.39
CA VAL A 208 -16.35 -0.56 -6.92
C VAL A 208 -16.63 0.55 -7.92
N LEU A 209 -16.77 0.18 -9.19
CA LEU A 209 -17.14 1.10 -10.27
C LEU A 209 -18.67 1.19 -10.37
N ALA A 210 -19.20 2.41 -10.24
CA ALA A 210 -20.64 2.61 -10.12
C ALA A 210 -21.08 3.95 -10.69
N ALA A 211 -22.01 3.92 -11.65
CA ALA A 211 -22.62 5.11 -12.23
C ALA A 211 -23.42 5.92 -11.18
N ALA A 212 -23.80 7.15 -11.52
CA ALA A 212 -24.69 7.93 -10.67
C ALA A 212 -26.03 7.18 -10.46
N GLY A 213 -26.57 7.21 -9.24
CA GLY A 213 -27.86 6.57 -8.92
C GLY A 213 -27.85 5.06 -8.73
N THR A 214 -26.74 4.34 -8.90
CA THR A 214 -26.70 2.86 -8.80
C THR A 214 -26.56 2.31 -7.36
N GLY A 215 -26.79 3.13 -6.34
CA GLY A 215 -26.76 2.69 -4.94
C GLY A 215 -25.35 2.57 -4.32
N LYS A 216 -24.38 3.40 -4.71
CA LYS A 216 -23.02 3.44 -4.11
C LYS A 216 -23.03 3.48 -2.58
N THR A 217 -23.81 4.42 -2.03
CA THR A 217 -23.97 4.60 -0.59
C THR A 217 -24.58 3.36 0.06
N SER A 218 -25.54 2.71 -0.62
CA SER A 218 -26.18 1.48 -0.13
C SER A 218 -25.20 0.31 -0.07
N VAL A 219 -24.34 0.14 -1.07
CA VAL A 219 -23.28 -0.88 -1.05
C VAL A 219 -22.30 -0.62 0.10
N MET A 220 -21.93 0.64 0.34
CA MET A 220 -21.02 1.02 1.43
C MET A 220 -21.60 0.72 2.82
N VAL A 221 -22.87 1.08 3.06
CA VAL A 221 -23.57 0.79 4.32
C VAL A 221 -23.77 -0.71 4.50
N ALA A 222 -24.31 -1.39 3.49
CA ALA A 222 -24.52 -2.83 3.55
C ALA A 222 -23.22 -3.60 3.78
N LYS A 223 -22.11 -3.17 3.16
CA LYS A 223 -20.79 -3.77 3.40
C LYS A 223 -20.30 -3.59 4.82
N THR A 224 -20.46 -2.39 5.37
CA THR A 224 -20.06 -2.12 6.76
C THR A 224 -20.84 -3.03 7.72
N LEU A 225 -22.15 -3.16 7.50
CA LEU A 225 -23.00 -4.03 8.31
C LEU A 225 -22.71 -5.52 8.09
N ASP A 226 -22.38 -5.95 6.88
CA ASP A 226 -22.01 -7.33 6.58
C ASP A 226 -20.75 -7.76 7.34
N LEU A 227 -19.74 -6.90 7.38
CA LEU A 227 -18.49 -7.15 8.11
C LEU A 227 -18.74 -7.29 9.62
N ILE A 228 -19.62 -6.46 10.18
CA ILE A 228 -19.96 -6.47 11.61
C ILE A 228 -20.81 -7.71 11.95
N ASP A 229 -21.87 -7.96 11.18
CA ASP A 229 -22.79 -9.08 11.40
C ASP A 229 -22.10 -10.45 11.30
N ARG A 230 -21.10 -10.57 10.42
CA ARG A 230 -20.28 -11.79 10.28
C ARG A 230 -19.17 -11.90 11.33
N GLY A 231 -18.98 -10.88 12.17
CA GLY A 231 -17.88 -10.83 13.13
C GLY A 231 -16.49 -10.73 12.51
N LEU A 232 -16.39 -10.25 11.25
CA LEU A 232 -15.12 -10.09 10.54
C LEU A 232 -14.37 -8.82 10.95
N ALA A 233 -15.08 -7.82 11.46
CA ALA A 233 -14.52 -6.62 12.02
C ALA A 233 -15.45 -6.05 13.09
N LYS A 234 -14.87 -5.51 14.15
CA LYS A 234 -15.62 -4.71 15.14
C LYS A 234 -15.97 -3.35 14.56
N PRO A 235 -17.06 -2.70 15.00
CA PRO A 235 -17.36 -1.33 14.58
C PRO A 235 -16.19 -0.37 14.77
N SER A 236 -15.41 -0.51 15.86
CA SER A 236 -14.23 0.31 16.14
C SER A 236 -13.05 0.09 15.18
N GLU A 237 -13.07 -0.98 14.39
CA GLU A 237 -12.03 -1.31 13.40
C GLU A 237 -12.39 -0.79 12.00
N ILE A 238 -13.56 -0.17 11.85
CA ILE A 238 -14.07 0.32 10.56
C ILE A 238 -14.09 1.85 10.53
N LEU A 239 -13.40 2.41 9.54
CA LEU A 239 -13.42 3.83 9.19
C LEU A 239 -14.10 4.04 7.84
N VAL A 240 -15.14 4.89 7.82
CA VAL A 240 -15.85 5.30 6.61
C VAL A 240 -15.57 6.78 6.34
N LEU A 241 -15.06 7.08 5.15
CA LEU A 241 -14.73 8.45 4.76
C LEU A 241 -15.75 9.04 3.78
N ALA A 242 -16.22 10.24 4.10
CA ALA A 242 -17.13 11.02 3.27
C ALA A 242 -16.46 12.30 2.76
N TYR A 243 -17.00 12.85 1.67
CA TYR A 243 -16.46 14.06 1.05
C TYR A 243 -16.70 15.32 1.91
N ASN A 244 -17.88 15.45 2.52
CA ASN A 244 -18.26 16.60 3.34
C ASN A 244 -19.05 16.17 4.59
N ASN A 245 -19.28 17.11 5.51
CA ASN A 245 -19.94 16.82 6.79
C ASN A 245 -21.40 16.38 6.62
N ALA A 246 -22.12 16.91 5.63
CA ALA A 246 -23.50 16.50 5.36
C ALA A 246 -23.57 15.02 4.96
N ALA A 247 -22.70 14.57 4.04
CA ALA A 247 -22.60 13.19 3.62
C ALA A 247 -22.13 12.26 4.77
N ALA A 248 -21.23 12.73 5.63
CA ALA A 248 -20.81 11.97 6.81
C ALA A 248 -21.98 11.75 7.79
N ASN A 249 -22.80 12.78 8.03
CA ASN A 249 -23.96 12.68 8.91
C ASN A 249 -25.06 11.79 8.31
N GLU A 250 -25.35 11.94 7.02
CA GLU A 250 -26.29 11.07 6.31
C GLU A 250 -25.86 9.59 6.40
N LEU A 251 -24.57 9.30 6.16
CA LEU A 251 -24.03 7.93 6.27
C LEU A 251 -24.18 7.37 7.68
N ARG A 252 -23.95 8.19 8.71
CA ARG A 252 -24.10 7.79 10.11
C ARG A 252 -25.54 7.44 10.45
N GLU A 253 -26.47 8.34 10.16
CA GLU A 253 -27.90 8.13 10.41
C GLU A 253 -28.43 6.91 9.66
N ARG A 254 -28.03 6.76 8.39
CA ARG A 254 -28.42 5.61 7.56
C ARG A 254 -27.87 4.31 8.13
N LEU A 255 -26.60 4.27 8.51
CA LEU A 255 -25.98 3.05 9.06
C LEU A 255 -26.66 2.62 10.37
N GLU A 256 -26.93 3.56 11.27
CA GLU A 256 -27.65 3.28 12.52
C GLU A 256 -29.09 2.80 12.28
N ASP A 257 -29.83 3.44 11.36
CA ASP A 257 -31.19 3.02 10.97
C ASP A 257 -31.20 1.61 10.38
N LYS A 258 -30.27 1.32 9.46
CA LYS A 258 -30.18 0.02 8.80
C LYS A 258 -29.75 -1.09 9.77
N ALA A 259 -28.78 -0.82 10.65
CA ALA A 259 -28.40 -1.78 11.69
C ALA A 259 -29.59 -2.19 12.56
N LYS A 260 -30.38 -1.20 13.04
CA LYS A 260 -31.58 -1.46 13.84
C LYS A 260 -32.63 -2.27 13.08
N LYS A 261 -32.90 -1.93 11.82
CA LYS A 261 -33.89 -2.65 10.99
C LYS A 261 -33.48 -4.08 10.66
N SER A 262 -32.19 -4.33 10.53
CA SER A 262 -31.63 -5.66 10.27
C SER A 262 -31.33 -6.45 11.55
N ASN A 263 -31.70 -5.92 12.72
CA ASN A 263 -31.45 -6.54 14.02
C ASN A 263 -29.95 -6.86 14.26
N ILE A 264 -29.07 -5.96 13.80
CA ILE A 264 -27.62 -6.05 13.97
C ILE A 264 -27.24 -5.21 15.18
N GLU A 265 -26.73 -5.86 16.23
CA GLU A 265 -26.26 -5.17 17.43
C GLU A 265 -24.93 -4.47 17.16
N LEU A 266 -24.90 -3.16 17.40
CA LEU A 266 -23.68 -2.34 17.31
C LEU A 266 -23.17 -2.04 18.71
N GLU A 267 -22.01 -2.57 19.08
CA GLU A 267 -21.33 -2.21 20.35
C GLU A 267 -20.92 -0.72 20.37
N SER A 268 -20.63 -0.15 19.21
CA SER A 268 -20.43 1.26 18.97
C SER A 268 -20.76 1.58 17.52
N THR A 269 -20.91 2.86 17.18
CA THR A 269 -20.95 3.27 15.77
C THR A 269 -19.55 3.20 15.15
N PRO A 270 -19.43 2.73 13.90
CA PRO A 270 -18.20 2.89 13.13
C PRO A 270 -17.75 4.35 13.04
N GLU A 271 -16.44 4.56 12.89
CA GLU A 271 -15.93 5.91 12.73
C GLU A 271 -16.30 6.43 11.34
N ILE A 272 -17.11 7.49 11.28
CA ILE A 272 -17.53 8.13 10.03
C ILE A 272 -17.05 9.57 10.01
N ALA A 273 -16.11 9.89 9.14
CA ALA A 273 -15.41 11.17 9.13
C ALA A 273 -15.25 11.73 7.72
N THR A 274 -14.97 13.03 7.62
CA THR A 274 -14.42 13.61 6.40
C THR A 274 -12.90 13.47 6.37
N PHE A 275 -12.28 13.58 5.20
CA PHE A 275 -10.82 13.61 5.08
C PHE A 275 -10.17 14.66 5.99
N HIS A 276 -10.76 15.85 6.08
CA HIS A 276 -10.28 16.92 6.96
C HIS A 276 -10.45 16.58 8.44
N ALA A 277 -11.57 15.97 8.83
CA ALA A 277 -11.78 15.54 10.21
C ALA A 277 -10.79 14.44 10.62
N LEU A 278 -10.56 13.45 9.75
CA LEU A 278 -9.55 12.42 9.93
C LEU A 278 -8.15 13.04 10.08
N GLY A 279 -7.77 13.94 9.18
CA GLY A 279 -6.47 14.62 9.23
C GLY A 279 -6.26 15.37 10.56
N ARG A 280 -7.27 16.14 11.01
CA ARG A 280 -7.22 16.80 12.32
C ARG A 280 -7.10 15.81 13.48
N MET A 281 -7.79 14.67 13.42
CA MET A 281 -7.68 13.64 14.45
C MET A 281 -6.26 13.08 14.50
N ILE A 282 -5.66 12.75 13.35
CA ILE A 282 -4.29 12.23 13.26
C ILE A 282 -3.29 13.25 13.84
N LEU A 283 -3.43 14.53 13.48
CA LEU A 283 -2.56 15.60 13.99
C LEU A 283 -2.67 15.74 15.51
N ARG A 284 -3.89 15.78 16.05
CA ARG A 284 -4.14 15.82 17.49
C ARG A 284 -3.54 14.62 18.22
N ASN A 285 -3.74 13.42 17.68
CA ASN A 285 -3.18 12.19 18.26
C ASN A 285 -1.64 12.16 18.19
N SER A 286 -1.06 12.91 17.25
CA SER A 286 0.38 13.10 17.11
C SER A 286 0.92 14.32 17.89
N ASN A 287 0.08 14.98 18.70
CA ASN A 287 0.40 16.23 19.41
C ASN A 287 0.89 17.37 18.50
N VAL A 288 0.41 17.41 17.25
CA VAL A 288 0.66 18.52 16.32
C VAL A 288 -0.48 19.53 16.44
N ASP A 289 -0.13 20.81 16.53
CA ASP A 289 -1.14 21.87 16.61
C ASP A 289 -2.03 21.89 15.35
N THR A 290 -3.33 21.98 15.57
CA THR A 290 -4.34 22.06 14.51
C THR A 290 -4.92 23.46 14.35
N ASN A 291 -4.38 24.45 15.08
CA ASN A 291 -4.75 25.85 14.93
C ASN A 291 -4.41 26.31 13.52
N ILE A 292 -5.42 26.83 12.85
CA ILE A 292 -5.23 27.50 11.57
C ILE A 292 -4.65 28.89 11.89
N SER A 293 -3.68 29.34 11.11
CA SER A 293 -3.07 30.66 11.30
C SER A 293 -4.14 31.74 11.35
N ILE A 294 -4.03 32.69 12.28
CA ILE A 294 -4.93 33.85 12.37
C ILE A 294 -5.02 34.63 11.04
N PHE A 295 -4.00 34.51 10.19
CA PHE A 295 -3.94 35.15 8.88
C PHE A 295 -4.90 34.54 7.85
N THR A 296 -5.45 33.33 8.07
CA THR A 296 -6.43 32.73 7.16
C THR A 296 -7.84 33.25 7.37
N GLU A 297 -8.12 33.83 8.55
CA GLU A 297 -9.45 34.32 8.92
C GLU A 297 -9.50 35.86 9.00
N ASP A 298 -8.34 36.52 9.04
CA ASP A 298 -8.22 37.98 9.22
C ASP A 298 -7.22 38.56 8.20
N ASP A 299 -7.74 38.91 7.03
CA ASP A 299 -6.98 39.51 5.92
C ASP A 299 -6.26 40.80 6.35
N VAL A 300 -6.82 41.56 7.31
CA VAL A 300 -6.22 42.80 7.80
C VAL A 300 -4.96 42.49 8.58
N LYS A 301 -5.01 41.50 9.48
CA LYS A 301 -3.82 41.04 10.22
C LYS A 301 -2.76 40.45 9.30
N LEU A 302 -3.15 39.69 8.28
CA LEU A 302 -2.19 39.20 7.29
C LEU A 302 -1.46 40.36 6.61
N LYS A 303 -2.20 41.36 6.12
CA LYS A 303 -1.60 42.54 5.47
C LYS A 303 -0.68 43.29 6.41
N LEU A 304 -1.11 43.57 7.64
CA LEU A 304 -0.27 44.26 8.63
C LEU A 304 1.01 43.48 8.95
N TRP A 305 0.91 42.15 9.07
CA TRP A 305 2.07 41.29 9.28
C TRP A 305 3.04 41.34 8.10
N VAL A 306 2.55 41.21 6.86
CA VAL A 306 3.37 41.32 5.64
C VAL A 306 4.02 42.70 5.55
N THR A 307 3.27 43.77 5.80
CA THR A 307 3.80 45.14 5.76
C THR A 307 4.88 45.34 6.81
N SER A 308 4.65 44.92 8.06
CA SER A 308 5.64 45.05 9.14
C SER A 308 6.91 44.28 8.83
N TRP A 309 6.76 43.04 8.31
CA TRP A 309 7.88 42.24 7.85
C TRP A 309 8.66 42.93 6.73
N LEU A 310 7.96 43.52 5.75
CA LEU A 310 8.58 44.22 4.63
C LEU A 310 9.34 45.48 5.11
N GLU A 311 8.76 46.26 6.03
CA GLU A 311 9.42 47.43 6.62
C GLU A 311 10.69 47.05 7.38
N GLU A 312 10.64 45.99 8.19
CA GLU A 312 11.82 45.45 8.90
C GLU A 312 12.87 44.92 7.91
N TYR A 313 12.42 44.19 6.87
CA TYR A 313 13.29 43.66 5.83
C TYR A 313 14.03 44.79 5.12
N LEU A 314 13.31 45.79 4.61
CA LEU A 314 13.88 46.92 3.87
C LEU A 314 14.73 47.86 4.74
N SER A 315 14.40 48.03 6.02
CA SER A 315 15.17 48.91 6.91
C SER A 315 16.49 48.30 7.40
N SER A 316 16.63 46.98 7.34
CA SER A 316 17.83 46.30 7.82
C SER A 316 19.04 46.41 6.87
N ASP A 317 18.79 46.59 5.57
CA ASP A 317 19.82 46.77 4.56
C ASP A 317 19.22 47.50 3.35
N ILE A 318 19.83 48.62 2.97
CA ILE A 318 19.35 49.44 1.87
C ILE A 318 19.37 48.67 0.54
N ASP A 319 20.28 47.70 0.38
CA ASP A 319 20.39 46.91 -0.84
C ASP A 319 19.18 45.95 -1.01
N ARG A 320 18.41 45.68 0.05
CA ARG A 320 17.18 44.87 -0.04
C ARG A 320 16.06 45.56 -0.81
N ILE A 321 16.17 46.86 -1.07
CA ILE A 321 15.24 47.55 -1.98
C ILE A 321 15.35 46.96 -3.40
N TYR A 322 16.53 46.50 -3.80
CA TYR A 322 16.73 45.83 -5.08
C TYR A 322 15.99 44.50 -5.16
N ASP A 323 15.83 43.78 -4.04
CA ASP A 323 14.99 42.56 -4.03
C ASP A 323 13.54 42.88 -4.40
N PHE A 324 12.99 43.98 -3.88
CA PHE A 324 11.63 44.41 -4.18
C PHE A 324 11.49 44.93 -5.61
N ILE A 325 12.46 45.70 -6.08
CA ILE A 325 12.55 46.14 -7.48
C ILE A 325 12.60 44.92 -8.41
N ASN A 326 13.36 43.88 -8.08
CA ASN A 326 13.47 42.67 -8.89
C ASN A 326 12.21 41.79 -8.87
N LEU A 327 11.31 41.99 -7.90
CA LEU A 327 9.99 41.34 -7.88
C LEU A 327 8.97 42.01 -8.82
N PHE A 328 9.25 43.24 -9.28
CA PHE A 328 8.35 44.00 -10.16
C PHE A 328 9.07 44.46 -11.44
N PRO A 329 8.61 44.06 -12.63
CA PRO A 329 7.42 43.28 -12.94
C PRO A 329 7.68 41.77 -12.88
N GLU A 330 6.61 40.98 -12.73
CA GLU A 330 6.73 39.53 -12.79
C GLU A 330 7.37 39.09 -14.11
N PRO A 331 8.35 38.15 -14.06
CA PRO A 331 8.98 37.63 -15.26
C PRO A 331 7.95 36.93 -16.13
N VAL A 332 7.72 37.50 -17.32
CA VAL A 332 6.87 36.88 -18.34
C VAL A 332 7.68 36.25 -19.43
N ASN A 333 7.35 35.01 -19.76
CA ASN A 333 7.90 34.34 -20.92
C ASN A 333 6.98 34.58 -22.13
N PRO A 334 7.45 35.23 -23.20
CA PRO A 334 6.65 35.48 -24.40
C PRO A 334 6.09 34.20 -25.05
N PHE A 335 6.68 33.04 -24.76
CA PHE A 335 6.24 31.74 -25.27
C PHE A 335 5.09 31.09 -24.48
N ASP A 336 4.72 31.64 -23.32
CA ASP A 336 3.59 31.14 -22.52
C ASP A 336 2.23 31.65 -23.05
N PHE A 337 2.25 32.67 -23.91
CA PHE A 337 1.07 33.24 -24.55
C PHE A 337 0.66 32.43 -25.79
N LYS A 338 -0.65 32.28 -26.04
CA LYS A 338 -1.17 31.45 -27.15
C LYS A 338 -0.97 32.12 -28.51
N SER A 339 -0.84 33.44 -28.54
CA SER A 339 -0.65 34.20 -29.77
C SER A 339 0.19 35.45 -29.53
N LYS A 340 0.80 35.95 -30.61
CA LYS A 340 1.54 37.22 -30.58
C LYS A 340 0.66 38.40 -30.16
N SER A 341 -0.59 38.43 -30.62
CA SER A 341 -1.54 39.49 -30.28
C SER A 341 -1.92 39.52 -28.80
N GLU A 342 -1.94 38.36 -28.15
CA GLU A 342 -2.20 38.22 -26.70
C GLU A 342 -1.01 38.73 -25.89
N TYR A 343 0.22 38.39 -26.30
CA TYR A 343 1.44 38.95 -25.70
C TYR A 343 1.54 40.47 -25.92
N GLU A 344 1.25 40.96 -27.12
CA GLU A 344 1.22 42.40 -27.40
C GLU A 344 0.12 43.14 -26.62
N ALA A 345 -1.01 42.50 -26.33
CA ALA A 345 -2.05 43.04 -25.44
C ALA A 345 -1.56 43.09 -23.99
N TYR A 346 -0.95 42.02 -23.50
CA TYR A 346 -0.34 41.98 -22.17
C TYR A 346 0.72 43.08 -22.00
N ILE A 347 1.61 43.29 -22.97
CA ILE A 347 2.58 44.39 -22.95
C ILE A 347 1.88 45.75 -22.89
N ARG A 348 0.83 45.98 -23.69
CA ARG A 348 0.12 47.27 -23.70
C ARG A 348 -0.59 47.56 -22.38
N ASP A 349 -1.14 46.52 -21.75
CA ASP A 349 -1.90 46.65 -20.51
C ASP A 349 -0.98 46.75 -19.27
N ASN A 350 0.32 46.44 -19.42
CA ASN A 350 1.34 46.56 -18.37
C ASN A 350 2.36 47.65 -18.73
N GLU A 351 2.39 48.76 -17.99
CA GLU A 351 3.42 49.79 -18.18
C GLU A 351 4.79 49.29 -17.71
N PHE A 352 5.66 48.86 -18.63
CA PHE A 352 7.06 48.58 -18.33
C PHE A 352 7.85 49.87 -18.16
N ARG A 353 7.93 50.35 -16.92
CA ARG A 353 8.67 51.55 -16.55
C ARG A 353 9.99 51.19 -15.87
N THR A 354 11.10 51.70 -16.40
CA THR A 354 12.45 51.45 -15.89
C THR A 354 12.71 52.21 -14.60
N LEU A 355 13.79 51.88 -13.89
CA LEU A 355 14.28 52.65 -12.74
C LEU A 355 14.66 54.10 -13.10
N ASN A 356 15.06 54.33 -14.35
CA ASN A 356 15.30 55.67 -14.89
C ASN A 356 14.01 56.38 -15.37
N SER A 357 12.84 55.81 -15.07
CA SER A 357 11.51 56.29 -15.47
C SER A 357 11.18 56.25 -16.96
N ASP A 358 12.00 55.59 -17.79
CA ASP A 358 11.73 55.39 -19.21
C ASP A 358 10.58 54.38 -19.38
N LEU A 359 9.69 54.61 -20.35
CA LEU A 359 8.69 53.62 -20.77
C LEU A 359 9.27 52.78 -21.91
N VAL A 360 9.51 51.49 -21.67
CA VAL A 360 10.12 50.58 -22.65
C VAL A 360 9.07 49.66 -23.29
N LYS A 361 9.41 49.09 -24.45
CA LYS A 361 8.45 48.33 -25.28
C LYS A 361 8.28 46.87 -24.85
N GLY A 362 9.11 46.37 -23.94
CA GLY A 362 8.99 44.99 -23.48
C GLY A 362 9.86 44.66 -22.27
N TYR A 363 9.59 43.48 -21.70
CA TYR A 363 10.25 43.00 -20.49
C TYR A 363 11.78 42.87 -20.62
N GLN A 364 12.29 42.46 -21.79
CA GLN A 364 13.73 42.30 -22.00
C GLN A 364 14.46 43.66 -22.05
N GLU A 365 13.87 44.66 -22.69
CA GLU A 365 14.40 46.03 -22.69
C GLU A 365 14.37 46.62 -21.28
N LEU A 366 13.34 46.30 -20.48
CA LEU A 366 13.27 46.71 -19.07
C LEU A 366 14.45 46.16 -18.25
N LEU A 367 14.77 44.87 -18.44
CA LEU A 367 15.92 44.25 -17.77
C LEU A 367 17.24 44.90 -18.18
N ILE A 368 17.44 45.18 -19.47
CA ILE A 368 18.65 45.84 -19.97
C ILE A 368 18.75 47.26 -19.39
N ALA A 369 17.67 48.03 -19.44
CA ALA A 369 17.60 49.39 -18.93
C ALA A 369 17.91 49.45 -17.42
N ASN A 370 17.27 48.58 -16.63
CA ASN A 370 17.49 48.51 -15.19
C ASN A 370 18.92 48.05 -14.87
N PHE A 371 19.47 47.08 -15.61
CA PHE A 371 20.86 46.68 -15.46
C PHE A 371 21.84 47.84 -15.71
N LEU A 372 21.63 48.61 -16.79
CA LEU A 372 22.47 49.78 -17.07
C LEU A 372 22.37 50.82 -15.94
N TYR A 373 21.16 51.11 -15.47
CA TYR A 373 20.91 52.05 -14.38
C TYR A 373 21.57 51.61 -13.05
N GLU A 374 21.38 50.35 -12.65
CA GLU A 374 21.94 49.78 -11.42
C GLU A 374 23.47 49.79 -11.42
N ASN A 375 24.10 49.65 -12.59
CA ASN A 375 25.55 49.71 -12.75
C ASN A 375 26.10 51.13 -12.97
N GLY A 376 25.25 52.16 -12.87
CA GLY A 376 25.66 53.57 -13.05
C GLY A 376 26.07 53.90 -14.49
N VAL A 377 25.63 53.12 -15.48
CA VAL A 377 25.89 53.37 -16.90
C VAL A 377 24.83 54.32 -17.43
N GLU A 378 25.22 55.57 -17.68
CA GLU A 378 24.32 56.57 -18.25
C GLU A 378 23.92 56.19 -19.68
N TYR A 379 22.61 56.06 -19.91
CA TYR A 379 22.04 55.69 -21.19
C TYR A 379 20.87 56.61 -21.59
N LYS A 380 20.54 56.60 -22.89
CA LYS A 380 19.30 57.17 -23.44
C LYS A 380 18.56 56.11 -24.23
N TYR A 381 17.28 55.90 -23.91
CA TYR A 381 16.40 54.99 -24.63
C TYR A 381 15.93 55.61 -25.96
N GLU A 382 15.96 54.85 -27.06
CA GLU A 382 15.54 55.25 -28.41
C GLU A 382 16.06 56.62 -28.91
N SER A 383 17.33 56.92 -28.59
CA SER A 383 18.02 58.11 -29.10
C SER A 383 18.29 57.96 -30.60
N PRO A 384 18.11 59.01 -31.43
CA PRO A 384 18.47 58.96 -32.85
C PRO A 384 19.93 58.55 -33.06
N TYR A 385 20.17 57.65 -34.03
CA TYR A 385 21.51 57.25 -34.42
C TYR A 385 22.22 58.39 -35.15
N VAL A 386 23.38 58.82 -34.65
CA VAL A 386 24.15 59.93 -35.23
C VAL A 386 25.30 59.38 -36.07
N THR A 387 25.28 59.61 -37.38
CA THR A 387 26.37 59.24 -38.31
C THR A 387 27.06 60.47 -38.89
N LYS A 388 28.38 60.37 -39.10
CA LYS A 388 29.18 61.41 -39.76
C LYS A 388 29.14 61.34 -41.30
N ARG A 389 28.42 60.38 -41.90
CA ARG A 389 28.27 60.22 -43.36
C ARG A 389 26.88 60.70 -43.80
N ARG A 390 26.79 61.43 -44.93
CA ARG A 390 25.49 61.73 -45.56
C ARG A 390 24.90 60.43 -46.11
N ILE A 391 23.66 60.13 -45.72
CA ILE A 391 22.86 59.03 -46.26
C ILE A 391 21.75 59.66 -47.10
N ASP A 392 21.71 59.38 -48.40
CA ASP A 392 20.86 60.11 -49.36
C ASP A 392 19.36 59.76 -49.29
N ILE A 393 18.98 58.69 -48.60
CA ILE A 393 17.57 58.33 -48.31
C ILE A 393 17.55 57.63 -46.93
N GLY A 394 17.18 58.36 -45.88
CA GLY A 394 17.37 57.94 -44.49
C GLY A 394 16.12 57.31 -43.87
N PHE A 395 16.27 56.10 -43.34
CA PHE A 395 15.41 55.63 -42.24
C PHE A 395 15.84 56.35 -40.97
N ASP A 396 14.90 56.92 -40.21
CA ASP A 396 15.14 57.44 -38.86
C ASP A 396 15.40 56.24 -37.93
N TYR A 397 16.64 55.75 -37.91
CA TYR A 397 17.03 54.63 -37.06
C TYR A 397 17.29 55.11 -35.62
N ARG A 398 16.60 54.45 -34.68
CA ARG A 398 16.68 54.71 -33.25
C ARG A 398 17.00 53.39 -32.56
N PRO A 399 18.29 53.12 -32.28
CA PRO A 399 18.64 51.92 -31.55
C PRO A 399 18.05 51.96 -30.14
N ASP A 400 17.80 50.79 -29.55
CA ASP A 400 17.11 50.65 -28.27
C ASP A 400 17.78 51.47 -27.16
N PHE A 401 19.12 51.40 -27.05
CA PHE A 401 19.87 52.19 -26.06
C PHE A 401 21.10 52.87 -26.65
N LYS A 402 21.37 54.09 -26.20
CA LYS A 402 22.62 54.82 -26.42
C LYS A 402 23.34 55.02 -25.09
N ILE A 403 24.51 54.42 -24.90
CA ILE A 403 25.41 54.71 -23.78
C ILE A 403 26.11 56.05 -24.06
N ILE A 404 26.21 56.91 -23.05
CA ILE A 404 26.80 58.25 -23.18
C ILE A 404 28.33 58.19 -23.17
N GLU A 405 28.91 57.46 -22.23
CA GLU A 405 30.37 57.32 -22.09
C GLU A 405 30.80 55.85 -21.84
N PRO A 406 31.54 55.22 -22.77
CA PRO A 406 31.83 55.68 -24.13
C PRO A 406 30.54 55.74 -24.99
N GLU A 407 30.56 56.56 -26.05
CA GLU A 407 29.42 56.67 -26.96
C GLU A 407 29.23 55.35 -27.73
N LEU A 408 28.28 54.53 -27.29
CA LEU A 408 27.95 53.22 -27.86
C LEU A 408 26.44 53.10 -28.05
N TYR A 409 26.05 52.26 -29.01
CA TYR A 409 24.65 51.93 -29.27
C TYR A 409 24.43 50.44 -29.03
N ILE A 410 23.39 50.09 -28.28
CA ILE A 410 22.95 48.72 -28.01
C ILE A 410 21.60 48.53 -28.69
N GLU A 411 21.50 47.45 -29.45
CA GLU A 411 20.25 46.98 -30.05
C GLU A 411 19.93 45.59 -29.50
N HIS A 412 18.70 45.41 -29.03
CA HIS A 412 18.21 44.15 -28.51
C HIS A 412 17.36 43.43 -29.57
N PHE A 413 17.88 42.31 -30.08
CA PHE A 413 17.19 41.50 -31.07
C PHE A 413 16.48 40.31 -30.42
N GLY A 414 15.16 40.22 -30.59
CA GLY A 414 14.42 39.00 -30.28
C GLY A 414 14.86 37.84 -31.18
N VAL A 415 15.12 36.68 -30.58
CA VAL A 415 15.50 35.44 -31.30
C VAL A 415 14.39 34.38 -31.21
N ASP A 416 14.25 33.57 -32.26
CA ASP A 416 13.37 32.39 -32.23
C ASP A 416 13.97 31.24 -31.41
N ARG A 417 13.22 30.14 -31.24
CA ARG A 417 13.69 28.94 -30.51
C ARG A 417 14.95 28.28 -31.10
N ASN A 418 15.32 28.62 -32.34
CA ASN A 418 16.50 28.14 -33.03
C ASN A 418 17.65 29.17 -32.99
N GLY A 419 17.52 30.26 -32.22
CA GLY A 419 18.51 31.32 -32.08
C GLY A 419 18.58 32.28 -33.28
N ARG A 420 17.56 32.33 -34.14
CA ARG A 420 17.56 33.17 -35.34
C ARG A 420 16.86 34.50 -35.07
N THR A 421 17.47 35.59 -35.50
CA THR A 421 16.85 36.92 -35.52
C THR A 421 15.90 37.07 -36.71
N ARG A 422 15.05 38.10 -36.66
CA ARG A 422 14.03 38.36 -37.68
C ARG A 422 14.71 38.75 -39.03
N PRO A 423 14.27 38.25 -40.20
CA PRO A 423 14.98 38.45 -41.48
C PRO A 423 15.19 39.91 -41.91
N ASP A 424 14.35 40.81 -41.39
CA ASP A 424 14.33 42.26 -41.58
C ASP A 424 15.35 43.02 -40.71
N THR A 425 15.97 42.37 -39.72
CA THR A 425 16.91 43.03 -38.77
C THR A 425 18.39 42.97 -39.18
N CYS A 426 18.74 42.19 -40.21
CA CYS A 426 20.11 42.09 -40.75
C CYS A 426 20.13 42.27 -42.28
N THR A 427 19.85 43.48 -42.77
CA THR A 427 20.20 43.91 -44.13
C THR A 427 21.00 45.21 -44.08
N GLY A 428 22.17 45.14 -43.44
CA GLY A 428 23.11 46.24 -43.37
C GLY A 428 24.51 45.71 -43.09
N SER A 429 25.06 44.92 -44.02
CA SER A 429 26.50 44.69 -44.07
C SER A 429 27.22 46.02 -44.28
N LEU A 430 27.67 46.64 -43.19
CA LEU A 430 28.75 47.61 -43.26
C LEU A 430 30.04 46.79 -43.37
N ALA A 431 30.54 46.69 -44.59
CA ALA A 431 31.91 46.28 -44.88
C ALA A 431 32.91 47.36 -44.42
#